data_AF-A0A2V5Y3A4-F1
#
_entry.id   AF-A0A2V5Y3A4-F1
#
_cell.length_a   1.000
_cell.length_b   1.000
_cell.length_c   1.000
_cell.angle_alpha   90.00
_cell.angle_beta   90.00
_cell.angle_gamma   90.00
#
_symmetry.space_group_name_H-M   'P 1'
#
loop_
_entity.id
_entity.type
_entity.pdbx_description
1 polymer ?
#
loop_
_entity_poly.entity_id
_entity_poly.type
_entity_poly.pdbx_seq_one_letter_code
_entity_poly.pdbx_strand_id
1 'polypeptide(L)' 'MNSTHFDFIIMGTGAGGGTLAYRLASSGKETLHLERGGWLPQEQDNWSSRAVFVASKCRAKDTCFHKDRSLF' A
#
# COMPACT_ATOMS: atom_id res chain seq x y z
N MET A 1 5.78 -27.21 12.12
CA MET A 1 5.38 -25.79 11.95
C MET A 1 4.57 -25.70 10.69
N ASN A 2 3.33 -25.22 10.76
CA ASN A 2 2.49 -25.07 9.57
C ASN A 2 2.95 -23.80 8.84
N SER A 3 3.52 -23.94 7.66
CA SER A 3 3.98 -22.79 6.86
C SER A 3 2.76 -22.13 6.25
N THR A 4 2.42 -20.92 6.68
CA THR A 4 1.42 -20.10 6.01
C THR A 4 1.92 -19.73 4.61
N HIS A 5 1.14 -20.07 3.59
CA HIS A 5 1.44 -19.78 2.19
C HIS A 5 0.44 -18.76 1.67
N PHE A 6 0.87 -17.87 0.78
CA PHE A 6 0.02 -16.92 0.08
C PHE A 6 0.48 -16.85 -1.37
N ASP A 7 -0.46 -16.83 -2.31
CA ASP A 7 -0.17 -16.66 -3.73
C ASP A 7 0.31 -15.23 -4.03
N PHE A 8 -0.22 -14.25 -3.29
CA PHE A 8 0.16 -12.85 -3.41
C PHE A 8 0.29 -12.17 -2.05
N ILE A 9 1.29 -11.30 -1.93
CA ILE A 9 1.45 -10.40 -0.79
C ILE A 9 1.43 -8.97 -1.33
N ILE A 10 0.46 -8.17 -0.90
CA ILE A 10 0.32 -6.76 -1.24
C ILE A 10 0.80 -5.92 -0.07
N MET A 11 1.90 -5.20 -0.28
CA MET A 11 2.47 -4.27 0.69
C MET A 11 1.99 -2.85 0.35
N GLY A 12 1.10 -2.32 1.17
CA GLY A 12 0.43 -1.03 0.97
C GLY A 12 -0.97 -1.21 0.36
N THR A 13 -2.01 -0.73 1.03
CA THR A 13 -3.42 -0.77 0.62
C THR A 13 -3.92 0.58 0.07
N GLY A 14 -3.01 1.48 -0.28
CA GLY A 14 -3.31 2.71 -1.02
C GLY A 14 -3.83 2.46 -2.44
N ALA A 15 -3.92 3.52 -3.26
CA ALA A 15 -4.56 3.48 -4.57
C ALA A 15 -4.08 2.31 -5.48
N GLY A 16 -2.77 2.03 -5.50
CA GLY A 16 -2.22 0.92 -6.28
C GLY A 16 -2.58 -0.46 -5.72
N GLY A 17 -2.27 -0.69 -4.44
CA GLY A 17 -2.48 -2.00 -3.81
C GLY A 17 -3.95 -2.38 -3.66
N GLY A 18 -4.81 -1.42 -3.33
CA GLY A 18 -6.27 -1.64 -3.28
C GLY A 18 -6.86 -1.98 -4.65
N THR A 19 -6.38 -1.32 -5.71
CA THR A 19 -6.80 -1.64 -7.09
C THR A 19 -6.37 -3.06 -7.49
N LEU A 20 -5.14 -3.44 -7.15
CA LEU A 20 -4.65 -4.80 -7.42
C LEU A 20 -5.43 -5.84 -6.61
N ALA A 21 -5.66 -5.59 -5.33
CA ALA A 21 -6.48 -6.44 -4.47
C ALA A 21 -7.88 -6.65 -5.05
N TYR A 22 -8.51 -5.56 -5.51
CA TYR A 22 -9.83 -5.62 -6.16
C TYR A 22 -9.80 -6.53 -7.39
N ARG A 23 -8.78 -6.41 -8.24
CA ARG A 23 -8.64 -7.26 -9.43
C ARG A 23 -8.38 -8.74 -9.08
N LEU A 24 -7.63 -8.99 -8.01
CA LEU A 24 -7.29 -10.35 -7.56
C LEU A 24 -8.41 -11.01 -6.75
N ALA A 25 -9.39 -10.25 -6.25
CA ALA A 25 -10.47 -10.78 -5.42
C ALA A 25 -11.27 -11.92 -6.10
N SER A 26 -11.41 -11.89 -7.43
CA SER A 26 -12.12 -12.94 -8.18
C SER A 26 -11.23 -14.10 -8.63
N SER A 27 -9.95 -14.14 -8.24
CA SER A 27 -8.99 -15.13 -8.75
C SER A 27 -9.01 -16.46 -8.00
N GLY A 28 -9.68 -16.55 -6.85
CA GLY A 28 -9.68 -17.74 -5.98
C GLY A 28 -8.34 -18.01 -5.27
N LYS A 29 -7.38 -17.08 -5.37
CA LYS A 29 -6.05 -17.18 -4.76
C LYS A 29 -5.99 -16.53 -3.39
N GLU A 30 -5.11 -17.02 -2.53
CA GLU A 30 -4.94 -16.48 -1.19
C GLU A 30 -4.03 -15.24 -1.23
N THR A 31 -4.57 -14.10 -0.79
CA THR A 31 -3.89 -12.81 -0.80
C THR A 31 -3.69 -12.28 0.61
N LEU A 32 -2.45 -11.95 0.98
CA LEU A 32 -2.12 -11.23 2.21
C LEU A 32 -1.96 -9.74 1.92
N HIS A 33 -2.68 -8.88 2.64
CA HIS A 33 -2.53 -7.44 2.54
C HIS A 33 -1.91 -6.90 3.83
N LEU A 34 -0.80 -6.16 3.69
CA LEU A 34 -0.09 -5.55 4.81
C LEU A 34 -0.04 -4.04 4.57
N GLU A 35 -0.47 -3.26 5.55
CA GLU A 35 -0.40 -1.80 5.54
C GLU A 35 0.30 -1.33 6.82
N ARG A 36 1.11 -0.28 6.71
CA ARG A 36 1.81 0.28 7.85
C ARG A 36 1.10 1.54 8.31
N GLY A 37 0.61 1.50 9.54
CA GLY A 37 -0.05 2.63 10.18
C GLY A 37 -1.52 2.32 10.44
N GLY A 38 -2.27 3.38 10.77
CA GLY A 38 -3.72 3.29 10.95
C GLY A 38 -4.48 3.67 9.68
N TRP A 39 -5.78 3.86 9.83
CA TRP A 39 -6.63 4.37 8.77
C TRP A 39 -6.24 5.78 8.35
N LEU A 40 -6.34 6.08 7.06
CA LEU A 40 -6.20 7.43 6.54
C LEU A 40 -7.32 8.32 7.14
N PRO A 41 -7.00 9.44 7.80
CA PRO A 41 -8.00 10.37 8.31
C PRO A 41 -8.93 10.85 7.19
N GLN A 42 -10.24 10.91 7.44
CA GLN A 42 -11.19 11.44 6.47
C GLN A 42 -11.19 12.96 6.51
N GLU A 43 -10.66 13.59 5.47
CA GLU A 43 -10.55 15.05 5.35
C GLU A 43 -10.76 15.51 3.91
N GLN A 44 -11.04 16.80 3.73
CA GLN A 44 -11.37 17.38 2.42
C GLN A 44 -10.23 17.20 1.40
N ASP A 45 -8.98 17.31 1.84
CA ASP A 45 -7.81 17.24 0.97
C ASP A 45 -7.60 15.86 0.32
N ASN A 46 -8.17 14.79 0.89
CA ASN A 46 -8.12 13.45 0.30
C ASN A 46 -8.75 13.42 -1.10
N TRP A 47 -9.66 14.36 -1.39
CA TRP A 47 -10.36 14.49 -2.66
C TRP A 47 -9.64 15.42 -3.66
N SER A 48 -8.54 16.04 -3.26
CA SER A 48 -7.76 16.95 -4.12
C SER A 48 -6.53 16.24 -4.66
N SER A 49 -6.53 15.95 -5.97
CA SER A 49 -5.36 15.37 -6.65
C SER A 49 -4.12 16.25 -6.50
N ARG A 50 -4.29 17.57 -6.47
CA ARG A 50 -3.19 18.51 -6.20
C ARG A 50 -2.64 18.33 -4.78
N ALA A 51 -3.49 18.20 -3.77
CA ALA A 51 -3.02 18.01 -2.39
C ALA A 51 -2.29 16.67 -2.21
N VAL A 52 -2.85 15.59 -2.76
CA VAL A 52 -2.30 14.24 -2.62
C VAL A 52 -0.99 14.08 -3.41
N PHE A 53 -0.98 14.46 -4.70
CA PHE A 53 0.13 14.16 -5.60
C PHE A 53 1.14 15.29 -5.76
N VAL A 54 0.71 16.57 -5.73
CA VAL A 54 1.61 17.72 -5.93
C VAL A 54 2.16 18.21 -4.60
N ALA A 55 1.28 18.44 -3.61
CA ALA A 55 1.70 18.83 -2.27
C ALA A 55 2.20 17.64 -1.43
N SER A 56 2.15 16.42 -1.96
CA SER A 56 2.68 15.21 -1.32
C SER A 56 2.10 14.95 0.07
N LYS A 57 0.84 15.34 0.33
CA LYS A 57 0.23 15.24 1.67
C LYS A 57 0.19 13.82 2.21
N CYS A 58 0.02 12.83 1.31
CA CYS A 58 -0.03 11.41 1.66
C CYS A 58 1.32 10.69 1.53
N ARG A 59 2.42 11.41 1.31
CA ARG A 59 3.75 10.78 1.20
C ARG A 59 4.20 10.28 2.57
N ALA A 60 4.53 9.00 2.66
CA ALA A 60 5.16 8.44 3.85
C ALA A 60 6.46 9.22 4.15
N LYS A 61 6.71 9.49 5.44
CA LYS A 61 7.91 10.19 5.90
C LYS A 61 9.12 9.27 6.05
N ASP A 62 8.94 8.02 5.67
CA ASP A 62 9.90 6.96 5.89
C ASP A 62 10.88 6.86 4.75
N THR A 63 12.10 6.50 5.11
CA THR A 63 13.19 6.30 4.18
C THR A 63 13.12 4.91 3.60
N CYS A 64 13.05 4.81 2.27
CA CYS A 64 13.17 3.56 1.56
C CYS A 64 14.65 3.24 1.33
N PHE A 65 14.97 1.94 1.40
CA PHE A 65 16.32 1.44 1.14
C PHE A 65 16.29 0.48 -0.05
N HIS A 66 17.34 0.52 -0.87
CA HIS A 66 17.65 -0.52 -1.82
C HIS A 66 18.05 -1.82 -1.10
N LYS A 67 18.15 -2.91 -1.88
CA LYS A 67 18.58 -4.23 -1.36
C LYS A 67 19.95 -4.18 -0.68
N ASP A 68 20.85 -3.33 -1.15
CA ASP A 68 22.19 -3.10 -0.60
C ASP A 68 22.21 -2.13 0.60
N ARG A 69 21.05 -1.67 1.06
CA ARG A 69 20.84 -0.67 2.12
C ARG A 69 21.29 0.74 1.78
N SER A 70 21.53 1.05 0.51
CA SER A 70 21.61 2.44 0.05
C SER A 70 20.21 3.09 0.04
N LEU A 71 20.17 4.42 0.10
CA LEU A 71 18.91 5.19 0.10
C LEU A 71 18.28 5.17 -1.30
N PHE A 72 16.95 5.04 -1.35
CA PHE A 72 16.15 5.14 -2.57
C PHE A 72 15.90 6.58 -3.01
#